data_AF-A0A965U6B8-F1
#
_entry.id   AF-A0A965U6B8-F1
#
_cell.length_a   1.000
_cell.length_b   1.000
_cell.length_c   1.000
_cell.angle_alpha   90.00
_cell.angle_beta   90.00
_cell.angle_gamma   90.00
#
_symmetry.space_group_name_H-M   'P 1'
#
loop_
_entity.id
_entity.type
_entity.pdbx_description
1 polymer ?
#
loop_
_entity_poly.entity_id
_entity_poly.type
_entity_poly.pdbx_seq_one_letter_code
_entity_poly.pdbx_strand_id
1 'polypeptide(L)'
;YSSFQQIPRMATMGRAIAAALSGPGPRTLLAASCAYLAKRLSKPKLGAVPAFMDSLEGVYFLRRSLFMPEALPALMGADMAREGLARLGGSPPGMSKADARCGSAAVGLLESTHYLRNQLLRDSDWASMGHSLELRTPLVDVVLLESLGPYVASFTGGTGKAMLARSPGKPLPDAIINRPKTGFSLPMAQWLSEATTQHASGEPPLPAAPGTPWARRWAQIMIEGVIA
;
A
#
# COMPACT_ATOMS: atom_id res chain seq x y z
N TYR A 1 2.84 4.71 -12.63
CA TYR A 1 2.19 3.80 -11.67
C TYR A 1 0.69 3.86 -11.89
N SER A 2 0.01 2.72 -12.00
CA SER A 2 -1.45 2.70 -12.22
C SER A 2 -2.23 3.27 -11.03
N SER A 3 -1.67 3.27 -9.82
CA SER A 3 -2.27 3.85 -8.62
C SER A 3 -2.64 5.33 -8.78
N PHE A 4 -1.76 6.13 -9.39
CA PHE A 4 -1.97 7.57 -9.62
C PHE A 4 -3.16 7.90 -10.54
N GLN A 5 -3.62 6.92 -11.34
CA GLN A 5 -4.80 7.07 -12.21
C GLN A 5 -6.02 6.36 -11.62
N GLN A 6 -5.83 5.15 -11.08
CA GLN A 6 -6.93 4.31 -10.61
C GLN A 6 -7.51 4.78 -9.28
N ILE A 7 -6.67 5.20 -8.31
CA ILE A 7 -7.15 5.60 -6.98
C ILE A 7 -8.07 6.83 -7.07
N PRO A 8 -7.70 7.93 -7.77
CA PRO A 8 -8.59 9.08 -7.89
C PRO A 8 -9.92 8.73 -8.59
N ARG A 9 -9.88 7.90 -9.66
CA ARG A 9 -11.08 7.44 -10.37
C ARG A 9 -12.01 6.63 -9.47
N MET A 10 -11.45 5.68 -8.73
CA MET A 10 -12.20 4.84 -7.79
C MET A 10 -12.82 5.67 -6.67
N ALA A 11 -12.09 6.65 -6.12
CA ALA A 11 -12.61 7.54 -5.08
C ALA A 11 -13.74 8.45 -5.60
N THR A 12 -13.63 8.98 -6.82
CA THR A 12 -14.72 9.76 -7.44
C THR A 12 -15.96 8.90 -7.67
N MET A 13 -15.79 7.68 -8.18
CA MET A 13 -16.89 6.73 -8.36
C MET A 13 -17.52 6.33 -7.02
N GLY A 14 -16.71 6.03 -6.00
CA GLY A 14 -17.19 5.67 -4.67
C GLY A 14 -17.94 6.79 -3.98
N ARG A 15 -17.51 8.06 -4.14
CA ARG A 15 -18.29 9.23 -3.70
C ARG A 15 -19.64 9.34 -4.41
N ALA A 16 -19.69 9.12 -5.71
CA ALA A 16 -20.94 9.15 -6.47
C ALA A 16 -21.91 8.05 -6.00
N ILE A 17 -21.41 6.84 -5.76
CA ILE A 17 -22.19 5.73 -5.20
C ILE A 17 -22.67 6.08 -3.78
N ALA A 18 -21.78 6.59 -2.92
CA ALA A 18 -22.11 7.00 -1.56
C ALA A 18 -23.17 8.12 -1.53
N ALA A 19 -23.13 9.05 -2.49
CA ALA A 19 -24.12 10.12 -2.62
C ALA A 19 -25.47 9.59 -3.10
N ALA A 20 -25.48 8.66 -4.05
CA ALA A 20 -26.70 8.00 -4.54
C ALA A 20 -27.36 7.11 -3.48
N LEU A 21 -26.57 6.54 -2.56
CA LEU A 21 -27.02 5.72 -1.44
C LEU A 21 -27.05 6.53 -0.14
N SER A 22 -27.68 7.70 -0.16
CA SER A 22 -27.65 8.65 0.96
C SER A 22 -28.49 8.22 2.18
N GLY A 23 -29.38 7.23 2.02
CA GLY A 23 -30.19 6.67 3.12
C GLY A 23 -29.51 5.51 3.87
N PRO A 24 -29.88 5.28 5.15
CA PRO A 24 -29.31 4.19 5.95
C PRO A 24 -29.59 2.80 5.35
N GLY A 25 -30.81 2.56 4.86
CA GLY A 25 -31.19 1.27 4.25
C GLY A 25 -30.32 0.86 3.06
N PRO A 26 -30.17 1.69 2.01
CA PRO A 26 -29.31 1.40 0.87
C PRO A 26 -27.82 1.18 1.24
N ARG A 27 -27.28 1.91 2.21
CA ARG A 27 -25.90 1.67 2.68
C ARG A 27 -25.76 0.36 3.42
N THR A 28 -26.74 -0.01 4.26
CA THR A 28 -26.76 -1.30 4.94
C THR A 28 -26.86 -2.46 3.94
N LEU A 29 -27.67 -2.31 2.88
CA LEU A 29 -27.76 -3.30 1.80
C LEU A 29 -26.45 -3.44 1.04
N LEU A 30 -25.79 -2.33 0.70
CA LEU A 30 -24.45 -2.36 0.09
C LEU A 30 -23.46 -3.06 1.01
N ALA A 31 -23.45 -2.74 2.30
CA ALA A 31 -22.57 -3.35 3.29
C ALA A 31 -22.79 -4.86 3.41
N ALA A 32 -24.05 -5.30 3.52
CA ALA A 32 -24.41 -6.71 3.58
C ALA A 32 -24.00 -7.45 2.28
N SER A 33 -24.23 -6.84 1.12
CA SER A 33 -23.87 -7.40 -0.19
C SER A 33 -22.36 -7.55 -0.33
N CYS A 34 -21.60 -6.51 0.04
CA CYS A 34 -20.14 -6.53 0.04
C CYS A 34 -19.57 -7.57 1.01
N ALA A 35 -20.13 -7.68 2.22
CA ALA A 35 -19.72 -8.68 3.20
C ALA A 35 -20.01 -10.11 2.73
N TYR A 36 -21.17 -10.34 2.11
CA TYR A 36 -21.52 -11.63 1.51
C TYR A 36 -20.55 -12.01 0.38
N LEU A 37 -20.30 -11.09 -0.56
CA LEU A 37 -19.36 -11.32 -1.66
C LEU A 37 -17.91 -11.50 -1.17
N ALA A 38 -17.51 -10.79 -0.11
CA ALA A 38 -16.19 -10.94 0.48
C ALA A 38 -15.95 -12.37 0.97
N LYS A 39 -16.95 -12.96 1.65
CA LYS A 39 -16.91 -14.36 2.11
C LYS A 39 -16.99 -15.33 0.93
N ARG A 40 -17.94 -15.12 0.00
CA ARG A 40 -18.15 -16.02 -1.15
C ARG A 40 -16.95 -16.11 -2.09
N LEU A 41 -16.24 -14.99 -2.29
CA LEU A 41 -15.10 -14.90 -3.20
C LEU A 41 -13.74 -15.02 -2.48
N SER A 42 -13.73 -15.24 -1.16
CA SER A 42 -12.51 -15.23 -0.34
C SER A 42 -11.67 -13.95 -0.52
N LYS A 43 -12.35 -12.81 -0.69
CA LYS A 43 -11.73 -11.48 -0.90
C LYS A 43 -12.09 -10.55 0.26
N PRO A 44 -11.34 -10.57 1.38
CA PRO A 44 -11.72 -9.87 2.61
C PRO A 44 -11.86 -8.35 2.42
N LYS A 45 -11.03 -7.76 1.54
CA LYS A 45 -11.08 -6.31 1.24
C LYS A 45 -12.42 -5.85 0.66
N LEU A 46 -13.20 -6.74 0.03
CA LEU A 46 -14.53 -6.38 -0.49
C LEU A 46 -15.49 -5.97 0.62
N GLY A 47 -15.40 -6.61 1.80
CA GLY A 47 -16.26 -6.31 2.94
C GLY A 47 -16.03 -4.90 3.50
N ALA A 48 -14.79 -4.40 3.34
CA ALA A 48 -14.38 -3.08 3.80
C ALA A 48 -14.69 -1.95 2.79
N VAL A 49 -15.06 -2.26 1.54
CA VAL A 49 -15.34 -1.25 0.49
C VAL A 49 -16.32 -0.17 0.95
N PRO A 50 -17.49 -0.49 1.52
CA PRO A 50 -18.48 0.50 1.91
C PRO A 50 -17.98 1.52 2.94
N ALA A 51 -17.03 1.12 3.80
CA ALA A 51 -16.47 1.97 4.84
C ALA A 51 -15.39 2.95 4.34
N PHE A 52 -14.79 2.68 3.17
CA PHE A 52 -13.59 3.39 2.71
C PHE A 52 -13.70 3.93 1.27
N MET A 53 -14.78 3.65 0.54
CA MET A 53 -14.92 4.03 -0.87
C MET A 53 -15.17 5.53 -1.11
N ASP A 54 -15.59 6.26 -0.08
CA ASP A 54 -16.04 7.66 -0.18
C ASP A 54 -14.88 8.68 -0.12
N SER A 55 -13.66 8.24 0.17
CA SER A 55 -12.50 9.11 0.29
C SER A 55 -11.32 8.59 -0.53
N LEU A 56 -10.46 9.51 -0.96
CA LEU A 56 -9.24 9.16 -1.69
C LEU A 56 -8.30 8.35 -0.80
N GLU A 57 -8.20 8.73 0.48
CA GLU A 57 -7.43 8.04 1.52
C GLU A 57 -8.00 6.64 1.80
N GLY A 58 -9.31 6.50 1.98
CA GLY A 58 -9.93 5.20 2.19
C GLY A 58 -9.70 4.24 1.01
N VAL A 59 -9.83 4.72 -0.23
CA VAL A 59 -9.51 3.92 -1.42
C VAL A 59 -8.02 3.56 -1.50
N TYR A 60 -7.14 4.49 -1.12
CA TYR A 60 -5.71 4.22 -1.02
C TYR A 60 -5.42 3.11 0.00
N PHE A 61 -6.02 3.22 1.19
CA PHE A 61 -5.94 2.23 2.26
C PHE A 61 -6.47 0.86 1.80
N LEU A 62 -7.68 0.78 1.23
CA LEU A 62 -8.23 -0.45 0.65
C LEU A 62 -7.23 -1.12 -0.30
N ARG A 63 -6.57 -0.34 -1.15
CA ARG A 63 -5.59 -0.87 -2.10
C ARG A 63 -4.32 -1.34 -1.43
N ARG A 64 -3.73 -0.55 -0.54
CA ARG A 64 -2.40 -0.76 0.03
C ARG A 64 -2.37 -1.69 1.23
N SER A 65 -3.41 -1.71 2.04
CA SER A 65 -3.44 -2.47 3.30
C SER A 65 -3.28 -3.96 3.07
N LEU A 66 -2.38 -4.58 3.83
CA LEU A 66 -2.16 -6.01 3.76
C LEU A 66 -3.34 -6.75 4.40
N PHE A 67 -3.71 -6.36 5.61
CA PHE A 67 -4.89 -6.83 6.34
C PHE A 67 -5.83 -5.65 6.59
N MET A 68 -7.13 -5.93 6.67
CA MET A 68 -8.11 -4.93 7.10
C MET A 68 -8.11 -4.84 8.64
N PRO A 69 -8.47 -3.68 9.23
CA PRO A 69 -8.44 -3.46 10.67
C PRO A 69 -9.15 -4.54 11.48
N GLU A 70 -10.28 -5.04 11.01
CA GLU A 70 -11.04 -6.13 11.62
C GLU A 70 -10.27 -7.46 11.70
N ALA A 71 -9.28 -7.67 10.85
CA ALA A 71 -8.45 -8.87 10.85
C ALA A 71 -7.20 -8.74 11.73
N LEU A 72 -6.84 -7.53 12.19
CA LEU A 72 -5.63 -7.31 12.99
C LEU A 72 -5.70 -7.97 14.38
N PRO A 73 -6.82 -7.91 15.14
CA PRO A 73 -6.89 -8.56 16.46
C PRO A 73 -6.61 -10.06 16.42
N ALA A 74 -7.09 -10.74 15.38
CA ALA A 74 -6.84 -12.17 15.18
C ALA A 74 -5.40 -12.48 14.77
N LEU A 75 -4.69 -11.49 14.21
CA LEU A 75 -3.31 -11.65 13.74
C LEU A 75 -2.29 -11.35 14.83
N MET A 76 -2.45 -10.25 15.58
CA MET A 76 -1.43 -9.72 16.50
C MET A 76 -1.93 -9.49 17.94
N GLY A 77 -3.15 -9.92 18.26
CA GLY A 77 -3.80 -9.67 19.54
C GLY A 77 -4.59 -8.36 19.57
N ALA A 78 -5.68 -8.34 20.34
CA ALA A 78 -6.62 -7.22 20.38
C ALA A 78 -6.01 -5.94 20.97
N ASP A 79 -5.16 -6.06 21.99
CA ASP A 79 -4.53 -4.92 22.64
C ASP A 79 -3.50 -4.24 21.73
N MET A 80 -2.62 -5.02 21.11
CA MET A 80 -1.63 -4.52 20.15
C MET A 80 -2.32 -3.88 18.94
N ALA A 81 -3.36 -4.52 18.39
CA ALA A 81 -4.11 -3.96 17.27
C ALA A 81 -4.77 -2.62 17.64
N ARG A 82 -5.40 -2.54 18.83
CA ARG A 82 -6.06 -1.33 19.31
C ARG A 82 -5.05 -0.20 19.56
N GLU A 83 -3.97 -0.48 20.28
CA GLU A 83 -2.91 0.50 20.57
C GLU A 83 -2.25 0.99 19.27
N GLY A 84 -1.88 0.06 18.38
CA GLY A 84 -1.26 0.38 17.10
C GLY A 84 -2.13 1.27 16.22
N LEU A 85 -3.43 0.95 16.09
CA LEU A 85 -4.37 1.80 15.35
C LEU A 85 -4.53 3.17 16.00
N ALA A 86 -4.62 3.24 17.34
CA ALA A 86 -4.72 4.52 18.06
C ALA A 86 -3.48 5.39 17.82
N ARG A 87 -2.27 4.82 17.91
CA ARG A 87 -1.00 5.51 17.62
C ARG A 87 -0.91 6.01 16.19
N LEU A 88 -1.50 5.29 15.25
CA LEU A 88 -1.53 5.66 13.84
C LEU A 88 -2.73 6.55 13.46
N GLY A 89 -3.56 6.97 14.41
CA GLY A 89 -4.65 7.92 14.19
C GLY A 89 -5.99 7.31 13.77
N GLY A 90 -6.22 6.00 13.96
CA GLY A 90 -7.54 5.36 13.82
C GLY A 90 -7.68 4.32 12.69
N SER A 91 -8.89 4.19 12.14
CA SER A 91 -9.23 3.32 11.01
C SER A 91 -10.14 4.07 10.00
N PRO A 92 -9.65 4.42 8.79
CA PRO A 92 -8.30 4.14 8.34
C PRO A 92 -7.34 4.88 9.28
N PRO A 93 -6.11 4.38 9.49
CA PRO A 93 -5.11 5.12 10.23
C PRO A 93 -5.09 6.54 9.68
N GLY A 94 -4.96 7.57 10.51
CA GLY A 94 -5.07 8.99 10.13
C GLY A 94 -3.96 9.35 9.13
N MET A 95 -4.14 8.94 7.89
CA MET A 95 -3.18 8.88 6.82
C MET A 95 -3.34 10.16 6.01
N SER A 96 -2.97 11.28 6.68
CA SER A 96 -2.79 12.66 6.19
C SER A 96 -3.71 13.67 6.86
N LYS A 97 -3.15 14.54 7.72
CA LYS A 97 -3.77 15.83 8.09
C LYS A 97 -3.88 16.79 6.90
N ALA A 98 -3.16 16.52 5.81
CA ALA A 98 -3.32 17.27 4.58
C ALA A 98 -4.57 16.73 3.88
N ASP A 99 -5.52 17.63 3.70
CA ASP A 99 -6.70 17.45 2.88
C ASP A 99 -6.31 17.07 1.44
N ALA A 100 -6.07 15.78 1.21
CA ALA A 100 -5.71 15.21 -0.08
C ALA A 100 -6.96 15.13 -0.96
N ARG A 101 -7.54 16.30 -1.28
CA ARG A 101 -8.92 16.44 -1.78
C ARG A 101 -9.10 15.86 -3.19
N CYS A 102 -8.07 15.87 -4.05
CA CYS A 102 -8.16 15.28 -5.38
C CYS A 102 -6.80 15.15 -6.10
N GLY A 103 -6.68 14.16 -7.00
CA GLY A 103 -5.67 14.13 -8.06
C GLY A 103 -4.39 13.34 -7.75
N SER A 104 -3.42 13.47 -8.67
CA SER A 104 -2.13 12.77 -8.63
C SER A 104 -1.22 13.23 -7.49
N ALA A 105 -1.23 14.51 -7.15
CA ALA A 105 -0.45 15.07 -6.04
C ALA A 105 -0.91 14.51 -4.68
N ALA A 106 -2.23 14.39 -4.48
CA ALA A 106 -2.82 13.74 -3.31
C ALA A 106 -2.35 12.29 -3.16
N VAL A 107 -2.33 11.52 -4.25
CA VAL A 107 -1.77 10.15 -4.24
C VAL A 107 -0.26 10.18 -3.94
N GLY A 108 0.48 11.14 -4.50
CA GLY A 108 1.91 11.32 -4.22
C GLY A 108 2.19 11.54 -2.73
N LEU A 109 1.41 12.39 -2.07
CA LEU A 109 1.51 12.61 -0.63
C LEU A 109 1.29 11.32 0.18
N LEU A 110 0.24 10.56 -0.17
CA LEU A 110 -0.06 9.29 0.49
C LEU A 110 1.04 8.26 0.26
N GLU A 111 1.55 8.14 -0.97
CA GLU A 111 2.68 7.26 -1.29
C GLU A 111 3.93 7.66 -0.50
N SER A 112 4.26 8.95 -0.41
CA SER A 112 5.41 9.44 0.35
C SER A 112 5.27 9.16 1.87
N THR A 113 4.08 9.34 2.42
CA THR A 113 3.83 9.25 3.86
C THR A 113 3.69 7.80 4.33
N HIS A 114 3.05 6.94 3.54
CA HIS A 114 2.66 5.59 4.00
C HIS A 114 3.45 4.47 3.37
N TYR A 115 4.00 4.67 2.18
CA TYR A 115 4.77 3.64 1.49
C TYR A 115 6.27 3.95 1.49
N LEU A 116 6.67 5.13 1.01
CA LEU A 116 8.08 5.52 0.97
C LEU A 116 8.66 5.57 2.39
N ARG A 117 8.07 6.36 3.30
CA ARG A 117 8.57 6.52 4.67
C ARG A 117 8.57 5.20 5.46
N ASN A 118 7.42 4.54 5.54
CA ASN A 118 7.23 3.44 6.49
C ASN A 118 7.70 2.08 5.97
N GLN A 119 7.87 1.93 4.66
CA GLN A 119 8.32 0.68 4.04
C GLN A 119 9.67 0.88 3.37
N LEU A 120 9.75 1.68 2.30
CA LEU A 120 10.95 1.71 1.46
C LEU A 120 12.18 2.26 2.19
N LEU A 121 12.05 3.40 2.86
CA LEU A 121 13.17 4.02 3.58
C LEU A 121 13.58 3.17 4.78
N ARG A 122 12.60 2.75 5.61
CA ARG A 122 12.86 1.89 6.77
C ARG A 122 13.55 0.58 6.37
N ASP A 123 13.02 -0.13 5.38
CA ASP A 123 13.55 -1.45 4.99
C ASP A 123 14.93 -1.31 4.34
N SER A 124 15.17 -0.25 3.57
CA SER A 124 16.50 0.01 2.97
C SER A 124 17.54 0.36 4.04
N ASP A 125 17.16 1.18 5.02
CA ASP A 125 18.03 1.56 6.15
C ASP A 125 18.40 0.34 6.99
N TRP A 126 17.42 -0.42 7.48
CA TRP A 126 17.67 -1.63 8.26
C TRP A 126 18.53 -2.65 7.51
N ALA A 127 18.24 -2.91 6.24
CA ALA A 127 19.00 -3.88 5.45
C ALA A 127 20.44 -3.42 5.20
N SER A 128 20.67 -2.13 4.90
CA SER A 128 22.02 -1.61 4.63
C SER A 128 22.87 -1.52 5.91
N MET A 129 22.30 -0.99 6.99
CA MET A 129 22.98 -0.87 8.28
C MET A 129 23.28 -2.21 8.93
N GLY A 130 22.48 -3.25 8.66
CA GLY A 130 22.80 -4.63 9.02
C GLY A 130 24.14 -5.13 8.45
N HIS A 131 24.66 -4.47 7.42
CA HIS A 131 25.96 -4.71 6.81
C HIS A 131 26.94 -3.54 6.96
N SER A 132 26.70 -2.61 7.90
CA SER A 132 27.51 -1.40 8.10
C SER A 132 27.69 -0.55 6.84
N LEU A 133 26.70 -0.52 5.96
CA LEU A 133 26.69 0.28 4.74
C LEU A 133 25.72 1.46 4.90
N GLU A 134 26.21 2.68 4.64
CA GLU A 134 25.36 3.88 4.58
C GLU A 134 24.70 3.97 3.19
N LEU A 135 23.39 3.73 3.11
CA LEU A 135 22.62 3.93 1.89
C LEU A 135 22.07 5.35 1.82
N ARG A 136 22.31 6.05 0.70
CA ARG A 136 21.77 7.40 0.44
C ARG A 136 20.71 7.38 -0.66
N THR A 137 19.71 8.25 -0.53
CA THR A 137 18.57 8.38 -1.46
C THR A 137 18.50 9.80 -2.07
N PRO A 138 19.36 10.15 -3.05
CA PRO A 138 19.50 11.52 -3.54
C PRO A 138 18.23 12.17 -4.09
N LEU A 139 17.25 11.36 -4.54
CA LEU A 139 15.97 11.86 -5.06
C LEU A 139 14.89 12.04 -3.97
N VAL A 140 15.17 11.63 -2.74
CA VAL A 140 14.31 11.83 -1.56
C VAL A 140 14.89 12.99 -0.74
N ASP A 141 14.94 14.15 -1.37
CA ASP A 141 15.55 15.37 -0.83
C ASP A 141 14.50 16.47 -0.66
N VAL A 142 14.59 17.21 0.46
CA VAL A 142 13.60 18.25 0.80
C VAL A 142 13.72 19.47 -0.12
N VAL A 143 14.93 19.88 -0.47
CA VAL A 143 15.17 21.03 -1.36
C VAL A 143 14.68 20.72 -2.77
N LEU A 144 14.96 19.50 -3.25
CA LEU A 144 14.41 19.01 -4.51
C LEU A 144 12.88 18.98 -4.47
N LEU A 145 12.27 18.45 -3.41
CA LEU A 145 10.81 18.41 -3.29
C LEU A 145 10.18 19.81 -3.31
N GLU A 146 10.75 20.76 -2.56
CA GLU A 146 10.29 22.15 -2.52
C GLU A 146 10.40 22.83 -3.88
N SER A 147 11.54 22.66 -4.58
CA SER A 147 11.74 23.23 -5.92
C SER A 147 10.79 22.65 -6.97
N LEU A 148 10.40 21.38 -6.83
CA LEU A 148 9.45 20.72 -7.72
C LEU A 148 8.00 20.96 -7.33
N GLY A 149 7.71 21.41 -6.10
CA GLY A 149 6.38 21.61 -5.54
C GLY A 149 5.38 22.27 -6.50
N PRO A 150 5.71 23.41 -7.12
CA PRO A 150 4.83 24.09 -8.09
C PRO A 150 4.47 23.24 -9.32
N TYR A 151 5.32 22.28 -9.69
CA TYR A 151 5.17 21.46 -10.89
C TYR A 151 4.57 20.07 -10.63
N VAL A 152 4.51 19.60 -9.38
CA VAL A 152 4.08 18.23 -9.04
C VAL A 152 2.71 17.88 -9.63
N ALA A 153 1.76 18.83 -9.67
CA ALA A 153 0.44 18.61 -10.24
C ALA A 153 0.48 18.31 -11.77
N SER A 154 1.50 18.81 -12.47
CA SER A 154 1.70 18.60 -13.91
C SER A 154 2.37 17.25 -14.24
N PHE A 155 2.85 16.52 -13.23
CA PHE A 155 3.50 15.21 -13.38
C PHE A 155 2.49 14.09 -13.65
N THR A 156 1.80 14.19 -14.78
CA THR A 156 0.83 13.21 -15.28
C THR A 156 1.42 12.42 -16.45
N GLY A 157 0.95 11.20 -16.69
CA GLY A 157 1.34 10.44 -17.89
C GLY A 157 2.83 10.10 -18.04
N GLY A 158 3.64 10.25 -16.98
CA GLY A 158 5.09 9.99 -17.04
C GLY A 158 5.96 11.21 -17.38
N THR A 159 5.38 12.41 -17.49
CA THR A 159 6.12 13.66 -17.77
C THR A 159 7.26 13.89 -16.80
N GLY A 160 7.06 13.71 -15.49
CA GLY A 160 8.11 13.86 -14.48
C GLY A 160 9.29 12.89 -14.70
N LYS A 161 9.03 11.66 -15.15
CA LYS A 161 10.10 10.69 -15.50
C LYS A 161 10.87 11.15 -16.73
N ALA A 162 10.17 11.69 -17.73
CA ALA A 162 10.81 12.21 -18.94
C ALA A 162 11.67 13.46 -18.64
N MET A 163 11.19 14.36 -17.78
CA MET A 163 11.97 15.51 -17.30
C MET A 163 13.24 15.07 -16.56
N LEU A 164 13.11 14.11 -15.64
CA LEU A 164 14.27 13.55 -14.94
C LEU A 164 15.29 12.92 -15.91
N ALA A 165 14.82 12.14 -16.89
CA ALA A 165 15.69 11.49 -17.88
C ALA A 165 16.44 12.49 -18.78
N ARG A 166 15.87 13.68 -19.00
CA ARG A 166 16.45 14.76 -19.81
C ARG A 166 17.24 15.78 -18.99
N SER A 167 17.26 15.66 -17.67
CA SER A 167 17.95 16.60 -16.77
C SER A 167 19.49 16.55 -16.81
N PRO A 168 20.16 15.40 -17.10
CA PRO A 168 21.62 15.39 -17.14
C PRO A 168 22.17 16.24 -18.29
N GLY A 169 23.18 17.07 -18.01
CA GLY A 169 23.82 17.92 -19.04
C GLY A 169 24.47 17.12 -20.18
N LYS A 170 24.94 15.90 -19.89
CA LYS A 170 25.27 14.90 -20.91
C LYS A 170 24.08 13.96 -21.08
N PRO A 171 23.47 13.87 -22.28
CA PRO A 171 22.32 13.00 -22.51
C PRO A 171 22.59 11.54 -22.15
N LEU A 172 21.60 10.88 -21.56
CA LEU A 172 21.60 9.43 -21.37
C LEU A 172 21.43 8.73 -22.74
N PRO A 173 22.01 7.54 -22.94
CA PRO A 173 21.76 6.74 -24.14
C PRO A 173 20.27 6.45 -24.33
N ASP A 174 19.80 6.44 -25.58
CA ASP A 174 18.39 6.15 -25.92
C ASP A 174 17.90 4.81 -25.36
N ALA A 175 18.80 3.82 -25.31
CA ALA A 175 18.52 2.51 -24.72
C ALA A 175 18.14 2.59 -23.23
N ILE A 176 18.64 3.59 -22.49
CA ILE A 176 18.29 3.82 -21.07
C ILE A 176 16.97 4.60 -20.97
N ILE A 177 16.83 5.65 -21.77
CA ILE A 177 15.65 6.54 -21.74
C ILE A 177 14.37 5.75 -22.10
N ASN A 178 14.45 4.93 -23.15
CA ASN A 178 13.32 4.16 -23.67
C ASN A 178 13.15 2.80 -22.97
N ARG A 179 14.00 2.46 -22.00
CA ARG A 179 13.92 1.19 -21.28
C ARG A 179 12.58 1.06 -20.54
N PRO A 180 11.84 -0.05 -20.73
CA PRO A 180 10.67 -0.35 -19.93
C PRO A 180 11.01 -0.37 -18.43
N LYS A 181 10.08 0.11 -17.59
CA LYS A 181 10.28 0.07 -16.14
C LYS A 181 10.40 -1.39 -15.70
N THR A 182 11.55 -1.73 -15.12
CA THR A 182 11.76 -2.98 -14.41
C THR A 182 11.63 -2.71 -12.92
N GLY A 183 11.00 -3.66 -12.20
CA GLY A 183 10.98 -3.64 -10.74
C GLY A 183 12.24 -4.30 -10.20
N PHE A 184 12.59 -3.95 -8.96
CA PHE A 184 13.47 -4.77 -8.14
C PHE A 184 12.56 -5.65 -7.29
N SER A 185 12.38 -6.90 -7.67
CA SER A 185 11.56 -7.86 -6.92
C SER A 185 12.44 -8.99 -6.41
N LEU A 186 12.40 -9.21 -5.10
CA LEU A 186 12.95 -10.42 -4.51
C LEU A 186 11.98 -11.58 -4.78
N PRO A 187 12.47 -12.80 -5.04
CA PRO A 187 11.64 -13.98 -5.27
C PRO A 187 11.06 -14.54 -3.95
N MET A 188 10.48 -13.67 -3.12
CA MET A 188 9.96 -13.99 -1.78
C MET A 188 8.95 -15.13 -1.78
N ALA A 189 8.09 -15.20 -2.81
CA ALA A 189 7.09 -16.26 -2.92
C ALA A 189 7.74 -17.64 -3.10
N GLN A 190 8.82 -17.71 -3.89
CA GLN A 190 9.58 -18.93 -4.12
C GLN A 190 10.33 -19.32 -2.84
N TRP A 191 11.10 -18.38 -2.27
CA TRP A 191 11.85 -18.62 -1.03
C TRP A 191 10.95 -19.07 0.12
N LEU A 192 9.78 -18.46 0.28
CA LEU A 192 8.82 -18.85 1.31
C LEU A 192 8.33 -20.28 1.08
N SER A 193 7.99 -20.64 -0.15
CA SER A 193 7.55 -21.99 -0.51
C SER A 193 8.63 -23.05 -0.23
N GLU A 194 9.87 -22.76 -0.60
CA GLU A 194 11.03 -23.64 -0.36
C GLU A 194 11.27 -23.82 1.14
N ALA A 195 11.29 -22.73 1.91
CA ALA A 195 11.52 -22.76 3.36
C ALA A 195 10.43 -23.54 4.12
N THR A 196 9.16 -23.40 3.73
CA THR A 196 8.05 -24.17 4.34
C THR A 196 8.05 -25.64 3.96
N THR A 197 8.56 -25.98 2.78
CA THR A 197 8.66 -27.39 2.33
C THR A 197 9.77 -28.13 3.09
N GLN A 198 10.88 -27.43 3.40
CA GLN A 198 12.02 -27.99 4.13
C GLN A 198 11.74 -28.20 5.64
N HIS A 199 10.84 -27.43 6.24
CA HIS A 199 10.44 -27.57 7.65
C HIS A 199 9.36 -28.64 7.91
N ALA A 200 8.92 -29.39 6.90
CA ALA A 200 7.91 -30.42 7.02
C ALA A 200 8.45 -31.70 7.71
N SER A 201 8.83 -31.59 8.98
CA SER A 201 8.85 -32.68 9.98
C SER A 201 7.84 -32.47 11.11
N GLY A 202 7.00 -31.44 11.01
CA GLY A 202 5.86 -31.12 11.86
C GLY A 202 4.95 -30.15 11.11
N GLU A 203 3.65 -30.15 11.41
CA GLU A 203 2.58 -29.50 10.62
C GLU A 203 2.96 -28.11 10.04
N PRO A 204 2.58 -27.81 8.79
CA PRO A 204 2.90 -26.52 8.17
C PRO A 204 2.31 -25.38 9.01
N PRO A 205 3.03 -24.26 9.21
CA PRO A 205 2.49 -23.11 9.93
C PRO A 205 1.30 -22.55 9.16
N LEU A 206 0.11 -22.97 9.61
CA LEU A 206 -1.27 -22.64 9.27
C LEU A 206 -1.67 -22.57 7.78
N PRO A 207 -2.93 -22.97 7.45
CA PRO A 207 -3.42 -22.99 6.09
C PRO A 207 -3.67 -21.56 5.59
N ALA A 208 -2.67 -20.92 5.00
CA ALA A 208 -2.94 -19.83 4.09
C ALA A 208 -3.74 -20.40 2.92
N ALA A 209 -5.03 -20.06 2.84
CA ALA A 209 -5.92 -20.53 1.79
C ALA A 209 -5.25 -20.40 0.40
N PRO A 210 -5.44 -21.36 -0.52
CA PRO A 210 -4.86 -21.31 -1.86
C PRO A 210 -5.07 -19.94 -2.51
N GLY A 211 -4.00 -19.35 -3.05
CA GLY A 211 -4.04 -18.00 -3.66
C GLY A 211 -3.81 -16.83 -2.70
N THR A 212 -3.53 -17.06 -1.42
CA THR A 212 -3.12 -15.99 -0.49
C THR A 212 -1.79 -15.36 -0.95
N PRO A 213 -1.68 -14.02 -1.07
CA PRO A 213 -0.43 -13.35 -1.44
C PRO A 213 0.72 -13.67 -0.47
N TRP A 214 1.94 -13.84 -0.99
CA TRP A 214 3.12 -14.19 -0.18
C TRP A 214 3.33 -13.24 1.02
N ALA A 215 3.06 -11.94 0.85
CA ALA A 215 3.22 -10.95 1.89
C ALA A 215 2.30 -11.19 3.11
N ARG A 216 1.07 -11.67 2.88
CA ARG A 216 0.14 -12.01 3.97
C ARG A 216 0.62 -13.24 4.74
N ARG A 217 1.08 -14.26 4.01
CA ARG A 217 1.63 -15.48 4.60
C ARG A 217 2.87 -15.16 5.44
N TRP A 218 3.77 -14.35 4.88
CA TRP A 218 4.97 -13.90 5.58
C TRP A 218 4.64 -13.14 6.86
N ALA A 219 3.67 -12.21 6.82
CA ALA A 219 3.25 -11.47 8.00
C ALA A 219 2.67 -12.38 9.10
N GLN A 220 1.92 -13.43 8.75
CA GLN A 220 1.43 -14.43 9.70
C GLN A 220 2.59 -15.18 10.36
N ILE A 221 3.49 -15.74 9.55
CA ILE A 221 4.66 -16.48 10.02
C ILE A 221 5.52 -15.64 10.97
N MET A 222 5.78 -14.38 10.60
CA MET A 222 6.60 -13.49 11.44
C MET A 222 5.93 -13.14 12.76
N ILE A 223 4.61 -12.96 12.78
CA ILE A 223 3.91 -12.59 14.02
C ILE A 223 3.74 -13.80 14.93
N GLU A 224 3.46 -14.97 14.37
CA GLU A 224 3.39 -16.23 15.13
C GLU A 224 4.76 -16.62 15.70
N GLY A 225 5.84 -16.45 14.94
CA GLY A 225 7.20 -16.74 15.40
C GLY A 225 7.79 -15.73 16.38
N VAL A 226 7.16 -14.57 16.59
CA VAL A 226 7.55 -13.55 17.58
C VAL A 226 6.73 -13.65 18.87
N ILE A 227 5.58 -14.32 18.84
CA ILE A 227 4.67 -14.50 20.00
C ILE A 227 4.94 -15.85 20.72
N ALA A 228 5.74 -16.74 20.13
CA ALA A 228 6.23 -17.98 20.76
C ALA A 228 7.54 -17.75 21.53
#